data_AF-A0A536RNU2-F1
#
_entry.id   AF-A0A536RNU2-F1
#
_cell.length_a   1.000
_cell.length_b   1.000
_cell.length_c   1.000
_cell.angle_alpha   90.00
_cell.angle_beta   90.00
_cell.angle_gamma   90.00
#
_symmetry.space_group_name_H-M   'P 1'
#
loop_
_entity.id
_entity.type
_entity.pdbx_description
1 polymer ?
#
loop_
_entity_poly.entity_id
_entity_poly.type
_entity_poly.pdbx_seq_one_letter_code
_entity_poly.pdbx_strand_id
1 'polypeptide(L)'
;MPPSIFQGVQRPQRLPRYATLRDHLLLDYPAAARLRRIVDAWVRADPPALRSKIRTDLLGESNCPGTFSELVLREVLKRKFGPVQQEPKGLPVGGKTPDFAVRVGRLGKQVVFESTTIVEKVNPLIHRRRDVMRRLDRISGPWHLIPHWVPSSGLESVRPSLIEAAVRKAIAG
;
A
#
# COMPACT_ATOMS: atom_id res chain seq x y z
N MET A 1 -5.42 -8.11 -24.19
CA MET A 1 -4.86 -7.71 -22.88
C MET A 1 -4.67 -8.97 -22.04
N PRO A 2 -3.55 -9.15 -21.32
CA PRO A 2 -3.47 -10.24 -20.36
C PRO A 2 -4.55 -10.09 -19.27
N PRO A 3 -5.13 -11.19 -18.79
CA PRO A 3 -6.14 -11.16 -17.73
C PRO A 3 -5.57 -10.54 -16.45
N SER A 4 -6.42 -9.81 -15.73
CA SER A 4 -6.10 -9.22 -14.42
C SER A 4 -5.60 -10.31 -13.47
N ILE A 5 -4.55 -10.02 -12.70
CA ILE A 5 -4.08 -10.97 -11.69
C ILE A 5 -5.13 -11.18 -10.58
N PHE A 6 -6.11 -10.27 -10.45
CA PHE A 6 -7.22 -10.37 -9.50
C PHE A 6 -8.47 -11.04 -10.09
N GLN A 7 -8.39 -11.62 -11.29
CA GLN A 7 -9.52 -12.35 -11.88
C GLN A 7 -9.92 -13.54 -10.98
N GLY A 8 -11.23 -13.68 -10.75
CA GLY A 8 -11.80 -14.74 -9.90
C GLY A 8 -11.67 -14.51 -8.40
N VAL A 9 -11.12 -13.36 -7.95
CA VAL A 9 -11.11 -13.02 -6.52
C VAL A 9 -12.49 -12.52 -6.10
N GLN A 10 -13.09 -13.16 -5.10
CA GLN A 10 -14.34 -12.69 -4.50
C GLN A 10 -14.11 -11.37 -3.75
N ARG A 11 -14.95 -10.37 -4.05
CA ARG A 11 -14.81 -9.02 -3.49
C ARG A 11 -15.85 -8.76 -2.41
N PRO A 12 -15.46 -8.42 -1.18
CA PRO A 12 -16.39 -7.96 -0.16
C PRO A 12 -16.96 -6.56 -0.52
N GLN A 13 -18.24 -6.35 -0.21
CA GLN A 13 -18.92 -5.06 -0.39
C GLN A 13 -18.82 -4.15 0.84
N ARG A 14 -18.60 -4.71 2.04
CA ARG A 14 -18.54 -3.93 3.29
C ARG A 14 -17.11 -3.52 3.61
N LEU A 15 -16.90 -2.21 3.71
CA LEU A 15 -15.64 -1.61 4.13
C LEU A 15 -15.47 -1.77 5.64
N PRO A 16 -14.43 -2.49 6.13
CA PRO A 16 -14.11 -2.49 7.55
C PRO A 16 -13.72 -1.09 8.01
N ARG A 17 -14.07 -0.73 9.25
CA ARG A 17 -13.80 0.60 9.84
C ARG A 17 -12.32 0.99 9.77
N TYR A 18 -11.43 0.00 9.84
CA TYR A 18 -9.98 0.16 9.77
C TYR A 18 -9.39 -0.73 8.67
N ALA A 19 -9.80 -0.50 7.43
CA ALA A 19 -9.33 -1.26 6.28
C ALA A 19 -7.79 -1.26 6.18
N THR A 20 -7.24 -2.46 6.10
CA THR A 20 -5.85 -2.71 5.74
C THR A 20 -5.63 -2.42 4.25
N LEU A 21 -4.37 -2.37 3.83
CA LEU A 21 -4.04 -2.28 2.40
C LEU A 21 -4.63 -3.45 1.60
N ARG A 22 -4.58 -4.65 2.17
CA ARG A 22 -5.22 -5.85 1.59
C ARG A 22 -6.72 -5.64 1.43
N ASP A 23 -7.40 -5.14 2.46
CA ASP A 23 -8.85 -4.87 2.37
C ASP A 23 -9.15 -3.87 1.25
N HIS A 24 -8.36 -2.80 1.15
CA HIS A 24 -8.50 -1.84 0.06
C HIS A 24 -8.25 -2.43 -1.34
N LEU A 25 -7.46 -3.49 -1.47
CA LEU A 25 -7.32 -4.24 -2.73
C LEU A 25 -8.50 -5.15 -3.02
N LEU A 26 -9.20 -5.63 -2.00
CA LEU A 26 -10.25 -6.64 -2.12
C LEU A 26 -11.65 -6.07 -2.22
N LEU A 27 -11.90 -4.87 -1.71
CA LEU A 27 -13.24 -4.29 -1.68
C LEU A 27 -13.78 -3.94 -3.07
N ASP A 28 -15.10 -3.97 -3.20
CA ASP A 28 -15.80 -3.61 -4.43
C ASP A 28 -16.27 -2.15 -4.41
N TYR A 29 -15.31 -1.23 -4.59
CA TYR A 29 -15.59 0.20 -4.76
C TYR A 29 -14.59 0.87 -5.73
N PRO A 30 -14.87 2.09 -6.23
CA PRO A 30 -14.11 2.70 -7.31
C PRO A 30 -12.60 2.85 -7.06
N ALA A 31 -12.17 3.23 -5.85
CA ALA A 31 -10.75 3.41 -5.58
C ALA A 31 -10.00 2.07 -5.48
N ALA A 32 -10.63 1.02 -4.95
CA ALA A 32 -10.08 -0.34 -5.00
C ALA A 32 -9.94 -0.84 -6.44
N ALA A 33 -10.95 -0.61 -7.27
CA ALA A 33 -10.88 -0.95 -8.69
C ALA A 33 -9.77 -0.21 -9.42
N ARG A 34 -9.54 1.07 -9.08
CA ARG A 34 -8.39 1.84 -9.59
C ARG A 34 -7.06 1.25 -9.13
N LEU A 35 -6.93 0.91 -7.85
CA LEU A 35 -5.70 0.33 -7.30
C LEU A 35 -5.35 -1.00 -7.95
N ARG A 36 -6.33 -1.91 -8.10
CA ARG A 36 -6.14 -3.18 -8.82
C ARG A 36 -5.66 -2.96 -10.25
N ARG A 37 -6.25 -2.01 -10.99
CA ARG A 37 -5.82 -1.65 -12.35
C ARG A 37 -4.38 -1.13 -12.41
N ILE A 38 -3.96 -0.35 -11.43
CA ILE A 38 -2.58 0.14 -11.32
C ILE A 38 -1.63 -1.04 -11.13
N VAL A 39 -1.93 -1.93 -10.19
CA VAL A 39 -1.14 -3.14 -9.95
C VAL A 39 -1.07 -4.03 -11.21
N ASP A 40 -2.21 -4.28 -11.86
CA ASP A 40 -2.28 -5.03 -13.13
C ASP A 40 -1.41 -4.40 -14.23
N ALA A 41 -1.33 -3.07 -14.27
CA ALA A 41 -0.47 -2.37 -15.22
C ALA A 41 1.03 -2.56 -14.90
N TRP A 42 1.41 -2.51 -13.61
CA TRP A 42 2.79 -2.70 -13.19
C TRP A 42 3.31 -4.11 -13.48
N VAL A 43 2.49 -5.13 -13.22
CA VAL A 43 2.89 -6.54 -13.39
C VAL A 43 2.61 -7.10 -14.78
N ARG A 44 2.07 -6.29 -15.71
CA ARG A 44 1.61 -6.75 -17.03
C ARG A 44 2.67 -7.52 -17.83
N ALA A 45 3.91 -7.03 -17.77
CA ALA A 45 5.04 -7.61 -18.49
C ALA A 45 5.74 -8.74 -17.71
N ASP A 46 5.31 -9.02 -16.48
CA ASP A 46 5.94 -10.05 -15.65
C ASP A 46 5.52 -11.46 -16.12
N PRO A 47 6.44 -12.46 -16.01
CA PRO A 47 6.14 -13.85 -16.32
C PRO A 47 4.91 -14.38 -15.56
N PRO A 48 4.12 -15.31 -16.12
CA PRO A 48 2.94 -15.86 -15.45
C PRO A 48 3.20 -16.38 -14.02
N ALA A 49 4.32 -17.08 -13.81
CA ALA A 49 4.71 -17.60 -12.49
C ALA A 49 4.92 -16.48 -11.46
N LEU A 50 5.58 -15.38 -11.86
CA LEU A 50 5.83 -14.23 -10.99
C LEU A 50 4.51 -13.51 -10.68
N ARG A 51 3.64 -13.33 -11.67
CA ARG A 51 2.30 -12.75 -11.47
C ARG A 51 1.46 -13.56 -10.47
N SER A 52 1.49 -14.89 -10.54
CA SER A 52 0.80 -15.76 -9.60
C SER A 52 1.34 -15.60 -8.17
N LYS A 53 2.66 -15.56 -8.01
CA LYS A 53 3.29 -15.32 -6.70
C LYS A 53 2.89 -13.96 -6.12
N ILE A 54 3.00 -12.89 -6.91
CA ILE A 54 2.61 -11.53 -6.50
C ILE A 54 1.13 -11.50 -6.08
N ARG A 55 0.25 -12.16 -6.84
CA ARG A 55 -1.16 -12.30 -6.46
C ARG A 55 -1.30 -12.96 -5.08
N THR A 56 -0.68 -14.12 -4.88
CA THR A 56 -0.74 -14.84 -3.60
C THR A 56 -0.27 -13.97 -2.44
N ASP A 57 0.85 -13.28 -2.61
CA ASP A 57 1.41 -12.44 -1.55
C ASP A 57 0.53 -11.19 -1.26
N LEU A 58 -0.04 -10.55 -2.29
CA LEU A 58 -0.97 -9.43 -2.13
C LEU A 58 -2.31 -9.84 -1.49
N LEU A 59 -2.70 -11.11 -1.64
CA LEU A 59 -3.86 -11.69 -0.98
C LEU A 59 -3.56 -12.21 0.43
N GLY A 60 -2.28 -12.33 0.82
CA GLY A 60 -1.84 -12.69 2.16
C GLY A 60 -1.81 -11.49 3.09
N GLU A 61 -2.41 -11.60 4.28
CA GLU A 61 -2.52 -10.47 5.22
C GLU A 61 -1.15 -9.94 5.69
N SER A 62 -0.24 -10.85 6.06
CA SER A 62 1.11 -10.50 6.50
C SER A 62 2.04 -10.06 5.37
N ASN A 63 1.84 -10.60 4.16
CA ASN A 63 2.76 -10.40 3.03
C ASN A 63 2.39 -9.18 2.18
N CYS A 64 1.10 -8.81 2.13
CA CYS A 64 0.57 -7.78 1.24
C CYS A 64 1.29 -6.42 1.37
N PRO A 65 1.55 -5.87 2.58
CA PRO A 65 2.25 -4.60 2.71
C PRO A 65 3.66 -4.61 2.12
N GLY A 66 4.41 -5.70 2.34
CA GLY A 66 5.77 -5.87 1.82
C GLY A 66 5.77 -5.95 0.30
N THR A 67 4.94 -6.83 -0.26
CA THR A 67 4.83 -7.01 -1.72
C THR A 67 4.34 -5.75 -2.42
N PHE A 68 3.39 -5.03 -1.85
CA PHE A 68 2.95 -3.77 -2.44
C PHE A 68 4.06 -2.71 -2.44
N SER A 69 4.82 -2.61 -1.35
CA SER A 69 5.96 -1.69 -1.24
C SER A 69 7.05 -2.03 -2.27
N GLU A 70 7.32 -3.32 -2.48
CA GLU A 70 8.21 -3.81 -3.53
C GLU A 70 7.74 -3.34 -4.92
N LEU A 71 6.46 -3.50 -5.25
CA LEU A 71 5.91 -3.06 -6.53
C LEU A 71 6.02 -1.56 -6.75
N VAL A 72 5.74 -0.76 -5.70
CA VAL A 72 5.91 0.70 -5.75
C VAL A 72 7.37 1.06 -6.04
N LEU A 73 8.31 0.43 -5.34
CA LEU A 73 9.74 0.69 -5.54
C LEU A 73 10.20 0.28 -6.94
N ARG A 74 9.79 -0.89 -7.44
CA ARG A 74 10.07 -1.34 -8.81
C ARG A 74 9.65 -0.29 -9.82
N GLU A 75 8.44 0.24 -9.69
CA GLU A 75 7.91 1.25 -10.60
C GLU A 75 8.65 2.59 -10.49
N VAL A 76 8.98 3.04 -9.27
CA VAL A 76 9.76 4.27 -9.05
C VAL A 76 11.14 4.16 -9.70
N LEU A 77 11.84 3.05 -9.48
CA LEU A 77 13.16 2.80 -10.06
C LEU A 77 13.06 2.68 -11.58
N LYS A 78 12.02 2.01 -12.09
CA LYS A 78 11.77 1.88 -13.53
C LYS A 78 11.62 3.23 -14.22
N ARG A 79 10.86 4.15 -13.62
CA ARG A 79 10.66 5.51 -14.15
C ARG A 79 11.91 6.37 -14.09
N LYS A 80 12.68 6.27 -13.00
CA LYS A 80 13.88 7.10 -12.80
C LYS A 80 15.07 6.60 -13.63
N PHE A 81 15.22 5.30 -13.77
CA PHE A 81 16.46 4.70 -14.25
C PHE A 81 16.28 3.71 -15.42
N GLY A 82 15.05 3.46 -15.87
CA GLY A 82 14.76 2.50 -16.94
C GLY A 82 14.55 1.08 -16.43
N PRO A 83 14.59 0.05 -17.30
CA PRO A 83 14.24 -1.32 -16.93
C PRO A 83 14.96 -1.83 -15.68
N VAL A 84 14.21 -2.52 -14.82
CA VAL A 84 14.69 -3.14 -13.58
C VAL A 84 14.45 -4.64 -13.64
N GLN A 85 15.42 -5.43 -13.18
CA GLN A 85 15.31 -6.89 -13.06
C GLN A 85 15.33 -7.29 -11.59
N GLN A 86 14.38 -8.13 -11.19
CA GLN A 86 14.34 -8.68 -9.83
C GLN A 86 15.50 -9.65 -9.64
N GLU A 87 16.23 -9.47 -8.56
CA GLU A 87 17.32 -10.35 -8.14
C GLU A 87 16.80 -11.45 -7.19
N PRO A 88 17.53 -12.57 -7.03
CA PRO A 88 17.14 -13.62 -6.11
C PRO A 88 17.08 -13.12 -4.66
N LYS A 89 16.19 -13.71 -3.86
CA LYS A 89 16.19 -13.53 -2.40
C LYS A 89 17.49 -14.08 -1.82
N GLY A 90 17.96 -13.52 -0.70
CA GLY A 90 19.14 -14.07 0.00
C GLY A 90 20.47 -13.38 -0.31
N LEU A 91 20.49 -12.33 -1.14
CA LEU A 91 21.73 -11.65 -1.50
C LEU A 91 22.36 -10.97 -0.28
N PRO A 92 23.58 -11.33 0.16
CA PRO A 92 24.15 -10.72 1.35
C PRO A 92 24.47 -9.24 1.09
N VAL A 93 23.89 -8.36 1.89
CA VAL A 93 24.14 -6.91 1.85
C VAL A 93 24.49 -6.48 3.27
N GLY A 94 25.76 -6.13 3.47
CA GLY A 94 26.27 -5.78 4.81
C GLY A 94 26.11 -6.88 5.86
N GLY A 95 26.13 -8.16 5.45
CA GLY A 95 25.94 -9.31 6.35
C GLY A 95 24.47 -9.62 6.69
N LYS A 96 23.50 -8.94 6.07
CA LYS A 96 22.06 -9.24 6.19
C LYS A 96 21.46 -9.64 4.84
N THR A 97 20.38 -10.41 4.89
CA THR A 97 19.57 -10.72 3.71
C THR A 97 18.51 -9.65 3.51
N PRO A 98 18.52 -8.90 2.40
CA PRO A 98 17.53 -7.89 2.11
C PRO A 98 16.21 -8.51 1.67
N ASP A 99 15.13 -7.80 1.93
CA ASP A 99 13.79 -8.23 1.55
C ASP A 99 13.59 -8.25 0.04
N PHE A 100 14.25 -7.31 -0.65
CA PHE A 100 14.16 -7.15 -2.09
C PHE A 100 15.45 -6.57 -2.67
N ALA A 101 15.85 -7.05 -3.84
CA ALA A 101 16.96 -6.49 -4.60
C ALA A 101 16.59 -6.42 -6.08
N VAL A 102 17.03 -5.34 -6.74
CA VAL A 102 16.90 -5.17 -8.19
C VAL A 102 18.18 -4.69 -8.81
N ARG A 103 18.45 -5.16 -10.03
CA ARG A 103 19.46 -4.60 -10.89
C ARG A 103 18.86 -3.49 -11.74
N VAL A 104 19.51 -2.33 -11.70
CA VAL A 104 19.14 -1.16 -12.51
C VAL A 104 20.03 -1.15 -13.75
N GLY A 105 19.49 -1.54 -14.90
CA GLY A 105 20.27 -1.78 -16.12
C GLY A 105 21.12 -0.57 -16.55
N ARG A 106 20.54 0.63 -16.53
CA ARG A 106 21.23 1.87 -16.98
C ARG A 106 22.39 2.29 -16.09
N LEU A 107 22.36 1.94 -14.80
CA LEU A 107 23.41 2.31 -13.85
C LEU A 107 24.44 1.18 -13.67
N GLY A 108 24.12 -0.04 -14.11
CA GLY A 108 24.90 -1.24 -13.76
C GLY A 108 24.93 -1.52 -12.25
N LYS A 109 24.08 -0.86 -11.45
CA LYS A 109 24.08 -0.93 -9.99
C LYS A 109 22.94 -1.82 -9.49
N GLN A 110 23.23 -2.53 -8.41
CA GLN A 110 22.22 -3.23 -7.62
C GLN A 110 21.65 -2.25 -6.59
N VAL A 111 20.32 -2.18 -6.53
CA VAL A 111 19.60 -1.46 -5.48
C VAL A 111 18.98 -2.51 -4.57
N VAL A 112 19.30 -2.36 -3.30
CA VAL A 112 18.87 -3.26 -2.24
C VAL A 112 17.84 -2.53 -1.40
N PHE A 113 16.79 -3.24 -1.03
CA PHE A 113 15.67 -2.70 -0.28
C PHE A 113 15.32 -3.58 0.91
N GLU A 114 15.33 -2.96 2.08
CA GLU A 114 14.84 -3.51 3.33
C GLU A 114 13.46 -2.92 3.61
N SER A 115 12.43 -3.75 3.47
CA SER A 115 11.05 -3.43 3.77
C SER A 115 10.86 -3.05 5.24
N THR A 116 11.64 -3.66 6.15
CA THR A 116 11.72 -3.28 7.57
C THR A 116 12.01 -1.80 7.74
N THR A 117 12.91 -1.21 6.94
CA THR A 117 13.24 0.22 7.03
C THR A 117 12.06 1.13 6.65
N ILE A 118 11.20 0.74 5.71
CA ILE A 118 9.97 1.48 5.40
C ILE A 118 8.91 1.23 6.47
N VAL A 119 8.72 -0.02 6.88
CA VAL A 119 7.74 -0.39 7.91
C VAL A 119 8.06 0.34 9.23
N GLU A 120 9.32 0.43 9.64
CA GLU A 120 9.76 1.20 10.81
C GLU A 120 9.45 2.69 10.71
N LYS A 121 9.59 3.28 9.52
CA LYS A 121 9.27 4.70 9.28
C LYS A 121 7.77 4.95 9.15
N VAL A 122 7.02 4.01 8.61
CA VAL A 122 5.58 4.14 8.32
C VAL A 122 4.72 3.74 9.53
N ASN A 123 5.18 2.79 10.37
CA ASN A 123 4.46 2.33 11.55
C ASN A 123 4.07 3.47 12.51
N PRO A 124 4.97 4.40 12.89
CA PRO A 124 4.62 5.55 13.72
C PRO A 124 3.50 6.41 13.11
N LEU A 125 3.47 6.57 11.78
CA LEU A 125 2.44 7.31 11.07
C LEU A 125 1.10 6.55 11.08
N ILE A 126 1.13 5.23 10.88
CA ILE A 126 -0.05 4.36 11.00
C ILE A 126 -0.63 4.43 12.41
N HIS A 127 0.21 4.35 13.45
CA HIS A 127 -0.21 4.47 14.84
C HIS A 127 -0.85 5.82 15.12
N ARG A 128 -0.18 6.92 14.75
CA ARG A 128 -0.71 8.27 14.91
C ARG A 128 -2.06 8.47 14.22
N ARG A 129 -2.21 7.92 13.01
CA ARG A 129 -3.48 7.94 12.27
C ARG A 129 -4.58 7.16 12.98
N ARG A 130 -4.28 5.95 13.50
CA ARG A 130 -5.24 5.17 14.31
C ARG A 130 -5.66 5.96 15.55
N ASP A 131 -4.75 6.69 16.18
CA ASP A 131 -5.05 7.54 17.34
C ASP A 131 -5.97 8.70 16.99
N VAL A 132 -5.73 9.40 15.87
CA VAL A 132 -6.65 10.43 15.37
C VAL A 132 -8.04 9.85 15.14
N MET A 133 -8.13 8.68 14.51
CA MET A 133 -9.41 8.01 14.24
C MET A 133 -10.15 7.62 15.52
N ARG A 134 -9.46 7.04 16.50
CA ARG A 134 -10.05 6.71 17.80
C ARG A 134 -10.59 7.94 18.52
N ARG A 135 -9.96 9.11 18.32
CA ARG A 135 -10.44 10.39 18.89
C ARG A 135 -11.66 10.92 18.16
N LEU A 136 -11.66 10.88 16.82
CA LEU A 136 -12.81 11.30 16.01
C LEU A 136 -14.03 10.41 16.26
N ASP A 137 -13.83 9.11 16.49
CA ASP A 137 -14.88 8.15 16.88
C ASP A 137 -15.61 8.53 18.18
N ARG A 138 -14.98 9.34 19.06
CA ARG A 138 -15.59 9.83 20.31
C ARG A 138 -16.40 11.10 20.14
N ILE A 139 -16.35 11.76 18.98
CA ILE A 139 -17.23 12.90 18.69
C ILE A 139 -18.60 12.34 18.32
N SER A 140 -19.53 12.39 19.28
CA SER A 140 -20.87 11.83 19.19
C SER A 140 -21.70 12.48 18.08
N GLY A 141 -22.30 11.66 17.22
CA GLY A 141 -23.26 12.04 16.19
C GLY A 141 -23.75 10.82 15.41
N PRO A 142 -24.78 10.92 14.55
CA PRO A 142 -25.30 9.80 13.76
C PRO A 142 -24.41 9.42 12.56
N TRP A 143 -23.23 10.02 12.42
CA TRP A 143 -22.37 9.91 11.24
C TRP A 143 -21.04 9.22 11.58
N HIS A 144 -20.57 8.35 10.68
CA HIS A 144 -19.27 7.70 10.79
C HIS A 144 -18.26 8.37 9.85
N LEU A 145 -17.12 8.80 10.38
CA LEU A 145 -16.05 9.40 9.59
C LEU A 145 -15.14 8.30 9.06
N ILE A 146 -15.04 8.16 7.75
CA ILE A 146 -14.22 7.14 7.08
C ILE A 146 -13.17 7.84 6.22
N PRO A 147 -11.90 7.94 6.66
CA PRO A 147 -10.85 8.53 5.83
C PRO A 147 -10.41 7.56 4.74
N HIS A 148 -10.67 7.91 3.48
CA HIS A 148 -10.18 7.14 2.34
C HIS A 148 -8.65 7.15 2.28
N TRP A 149 -8.03 5.98 2.09
CA TRP A 149 -6.57 5.79 2.16
C TRP A 149 -5.74 6.70 1.24
N VAL A 150 -6.22 6.96 0.03
CA VAL A 150 -5.47 7.71 -1.00
C VAL A 150 -5.59 9.24 -0.82
N PRO A 151 -6.78 9.83 -0.61
CA PRO A 151 -6.93 11.27 -0.36
C PRO A 151 -6.43 11.73 1.02
N SER A 152 -6.25 10.79 1.96
CA SER A 152 -5.86 11.08 3.35
C SER A 152 -4.35 11.04 3.58
N SER A 153 -3.54 10.94 2.53
CA SER A 153 -2.09 11.06 2.65
C SER A 153 -1.78 12.47 3.19
N GLY A 154 -1.22 12.55 4.41
CA GLY A 154 -1.05 13.80 5.15
C GLY A 154 -1.98 14.02 6.35
N LEU A 155 -2.95 13.15 6.63
CA LEU A 155 -3.78 13.28 7.85
C LEU A 155 -2.94 13.20 9.14
N GLU A 156 -1.81 12.50 9.08
CA GLU A 156 -0.78 12.42 10.12
C GLU A 156 -0.06 13.76 10.42
N SER A 157 -0.09 14.71 9.49
CA SER A 157 0.50 16.06 9.67
C SER A 157 -0.53 17.07 10.17
N VAL A 158 -1.83 16.77 10.05
CA VAL A 158 -2.90 17.63 10.56
C VAL A 158 -3.08 17.41 12.06
N ARG A 159 -3.13 18.51 12.83
CA ARG A 159 -3.37 18.42 14.28
C ARG A 159 -4.76 17.81 14.54
N PRO A 160 -4.89 16.75 15.37
CA PRO A 160 -6.18 16.15 15.67
C PRO A 160 -7.23 17.16 16.14
N SER A 161 -6.81 18.17 16.92
CA SER A 161 -7.69 19.24 17.38
C SER A 161 -8.29 20.10 16.26
N LEU A 162 -7.59 20.30 15.14
CA LEU A 162 -8.11 21.04 13.99
C LEU A 162 -9.15 20.23 13.22
N ILE A 163 -8.95 18.91 13.10
CA ILE A 163 -9.93 18.01 12.49
C ILE A 163 -11.16 17.93 13.40
N GLU A 164 -10.97 17.75 14.72
CA GLU A 164 -12.05 17.75 15.70
C GLU A 164 -12.85 19.06 15.65
N ALA A 165 -12.19 20.22 15.58
CA ALA A 165 -12.85 21.52 15.45
C ALA A 165 -13.63 21.66 14.13
N ALA A 166 -13.04 21.23 13.00
CA ALA A 166 -13.70 21.28 11.70
C ALA A 166 -14.93 20.36 11.64
N VAL A 167 -14.82 19.15 12.20
CA VAL A 167 -15.93 18.19 12.30
C VAL A 167 -17.03 18.74 13.21
N ARG A 168 -16.68 19.28 14.39
CA ARG A 168 -17.67 19.89 15.28
C ARG A 168 -18.36 21.09 14.63
N LYS A 169 -17.62 21.94 13.93
CA LYS A 169 -18.17 23.09 13.19
C LYS A 169 -19.14 22.62 12.09
N ALA A 170 -18.76 21.61 11.30
CA ALA A 170 -19.61 21.06 10.24
C ALA A 170 -20.89 20.40 10.79
N ILE A 171 -20.85 19.83 12.01
CA ILE A 171 -22.02 19.26 12.68
C ILE A 171 -22.92 20.35 13.28
N ALA A 172 -22.33 21.46 13.75
CA ALA A 172 -23.07 22.53 14.44
C ALA A 172 -23.87 23.46 13.50
N GLY A 173 -23.53 23.52 12.21
CA GLY A 173 -24.07 24.49 11.26
C GLY A 173 -23.22 25.74 11.18
#